data_AF-A0A377K1W9-F1
#
_entry.id   AF-A0A377K1W9-F1
#
_cell.length_a   1.000
_cell.length_b   1.000
_cell.length_c   1.000
_cell.angle_alpha   90.00
_cell.angle_beta   90.00
_cell.angle_gamma   90.00
#
_symmetry.space_group_name_H-M   'P 1'
#
loop_
_entity.id
_entity.type
_entity.pdbx_description
1 polymer ?
#
loop_
_entity_poly.entity_id
_entity_poly.type
_entity_poly.pdbx_seq_one_letter_code
_entity_poly.pdbx_strand_id
1 'polypeptide(L)'
;MLLRRVISSDGRSRGFINGTAVPLSQLRELGQLLIQIHGQHAHQLLTKPEHQKFLLDGYANETSQLQEMTARYHLWHQSCRDLAHHQQLSQERAARAELLQYQLKELNEFNPQPGEFEQIDEEYKRLANSGQLLTTSQNALALMADGEDANLQSQLYTAKQLVSELIGMDSKLSGVLDMLEEATIQIAEASDELRHYCDRLDLDPNRLFELEQRISNRFRWHVNITSALRHCHSITSRYWKNSSNWTIRPTHKKRSRWR
;
A
#
# COMPACT_ATOMS: atom_id res chain seq x y z
N MET A 1 22.04 60.87 14.52
CA MET A 1 21.74 59.85 13.50
C MET A 1 21.65 60.53 12.15
N LEU A 2 22.34 60.03 11.12
CA LEU A 2 22.42 60.70 9.81
C LEU A 2 21.69 59.88 8.74
N LEU A 3 20.62 60.46 8.21
CA LEU A 3 19.85 59.93 7.08
C LEU A 3 20.25 60.70 5.83
N ARG A 4 20.69 59.99 4.78
CA ARG A 4 21.10 60.61 3.51
C ARG A 4 20.44 59.91 2.35
N ARG A 5 19.75 60.67 1.49
CA ARG A 5 19.25 60.20 0.20
C ARG A 5 20.07 60.84 -0.91
N VAL A 6 20.66 60.02 -1.77
CA VAL A 6 21.39 60.48 -2.96
C VAL A 6 20.54 60.16 -4.18
N ILE A 7 20.31 61.14 -5.04
CA ILE A 7 19.58 61.00 -6.30
C ILE A 7 20.59 61.25 -7.42
N SER A 8 20.84 60.21 -8.21
CA SER A 8 21.71 60.29 -9.38
C SER A 8 20.97 60.94 -10.55
N SER A 9 21.72 61.55 -11.47
CA SER A 9 21.18 62.24 -12.65
C SER A 9 20.45 61.30 -13.63
N ASP A 10 20.67 60.00 -13.51
CA ASP A 10 19.96 58.93 -14.23
C ASP A 10 18.61 58.55 -13.58
N GLY A 11 18.20 59.24 -12.51
CA GLY A 11 16.95 59.01 -11.77
C GLY A 11 17.04 57.91 -10.71
N ARG A 12 18.17 57.21 -10.57
CA ARG A 12 18.33 56.18 -9.53
C ARG A 12 18.54 56.83 -8.17
N SER A 13 17.81 56.34 -7.16
CA SER A 13 17.90 56.85 -5.79
C SER A 13 18.46 55.82 -4.83
N ARG A 14 19.41 56.23 -3.99
CA ARG A 14 20.02 55.40 -2.94
C ARG A 14 19.82 56.03 -1.57
N GLY A 15 19.40 55.23 -0.59
CA GLY A 15 19.25 55.63 0.81
C GLY A 15 20.44 55.20 1.65
N PHE A 16 20.81 56.00 2.64
CA PHE A 16 21.86 55.69 3.61
C PHE A 16 21.40 56.00 5.03
N ILE A 17 21.66 55.09 5.97
CA ILE A 17 21.49 55.29 7.41
C ILE A 17 22.86 55.16 8.07
N ASN A 18 23.34 56.22 8.73
CA ASN A 18 24.65 56.28 9.39
C ASN A 18 25.83 55.82 8.49
N GLY A 19 25.73 56.06 7.18
CA GLY A 19 26.76 55.69 6.20
C GLY A 19 26.54 54.35 5.49
N THR A 20 25.65 53.48 5.97
CA THR A 20 25.33 52.19 5.34
C THR A 20 24.21 52.35 4.32
N ALA A 21 24.39 51.78 3.12
CA ALA A 21 23.36 51.80 2.08
C ALA A 21 22.17 50.91 2.47
N VAL A 22 20.95 51.44 2.39
CA VAL A 22 19.71 50.72 2.72
C VAL A 22 18.66 50.90 1.61
N PRO A 23 17.72 49.95 1.47
CA PRO A 23 16.57 50.13 0.59
C PRO A 23 15.77 51.39 0.92
N LEU A 24 15.20 52.03 -0.10
CA LEU A 24 14.45 53.27 0.07
C LEU A 24 13.17 53.10 0.91
N SER A 25 12.58 51.90 0.91
CA SER A 25 11.43 51.55 1.77
C SER A 25 11.78 51.68 3.25
N GLN A 26 12.92 51.11 3.66
CA GLN A 26 13.39 51.17 5.04
C GLN A 26 13.79 52.59 5.45
N LEU A 27 14.41 53.35 4.54
CA LEU A 27 14.69 54.79 4.75
C LEU A 27 13.39 55.59 4.95
N ARG A 28 12.32 55.23 4.21
CA ARG A 28 11.01 55.89 4.29
C ARG A 28 10.28 55.56 5.59
N GLU A 29 10.26 54.30 6.01
CA GLU A 29 9.68 53.86 7.30
C GLU A 29 10.35 54.58 8.47
N LEU A 30 11.68 54.62 8.47
CA LEU A 30 12.44 55.26 9.54
C LEU A 30 12.35 56.81 9.47
N GLY A 31 12.27 57.37 8.26
CA GLY A 31 12.00 58.79 8.05
C GLY A 31 10.63 59.23 8.56
N GLN A 32 9.60 58.39 8.46
CA GLN A 32 8.25 58.67 8.97
C GLN A 32 8.20 58.74 10.50
N LEU A 33 9.09 58.04 11.20
CA LEU A 33 9.17 58.06 12.67
C LEU A 33 9.98 59.25 13.20
N LEU A 34 10.95 59.76 12.43
CA LEU A 34 11.93 60.75 12.90
C LEU A 34 11.66 62.17 12.38
N ILE A 35 10.99 62.32 11.24
CA ILE A 35 10.72 63.62 10.63
C ILE A 35 9.23 63.70 10.27
N GLN A 36 8.48 64.41 11.10
CA GLN A 36 7.09 64.75 10.79
C GLN A 36 7.07 66.08 10.02
N ILE A 37 7.22 66.03 8.70
CA ILE A 37 7.13 67.23 7.85
C ILE A 37 5.68 67.72 7.89
N HIS A 38 5.42 68.81 8.60
CA HIS A 38 4.11 69.46 8.64
C HIS A 38 3.88 70.18 7.29
N GLY A 39 3.29 69.46 6.33
CA GLY A 39 2.97 69.90 4.97
C GLY A 39 2.04 68.90 4.26
N GLN A 40 1.83 69.01 2.93
CA GLN A 40 0.86 68.23 2.11
C GLN A 40 0.83 66.70 2.33
N HIS A 41 1.83 66.11 2.98
CA HIS A 41 1.92 64.68 3.28
C HIS A 41 1.26 64.29 4.62
N ALA A 42 0.95 65.23 5.51
CA ALA A 42 0.17 64.98 6.72
C ALA A 42 -1.26 64.50 6.37
N HIS A 43 -1.83 65.03 5.27
CA HIS A 43 -3.13 64.62 4.77
C HIS A 43 -3.14 63.14 4.33
N GLN A 44 -2.03 62.60 3.83
CA GLN A 44 -1.90 61.20 3.43
C GLN A 44 -1.80 60.22 4.61
N LEU A 45 -1.37 60.68 5.80
CA LEU A 45 -1.41 59.87 7.01
C LEU A 45 -2.80 59.88 7.64
N LEU A 46 -3.47 61.04 7.62
CA LEU A 46 -4.83 61.20 8.13
C LEU A 46 -5.88 60.43 7.34
N THR A 47 -5.60 59.96 6.12
CA THR A 47 -6.50 59.07 5.36
C THR A 47 -6.25 57.58 5.62
N LYS A 48 -5.19 57.22 6.34
CA LYS A 48 -4.90 55.81 6.67
C LYS A 48 -5.78 55.35 7.84
N PRO A 49 -6.59 54.29 7.68
CA PRO A 49 -7.47 53.80 8.75
C PRO A 49 -6.72 53.46 10.04
N GLU A 50 -5.51 52.90 9.93
CA GLU A 50 -4.67 52.56 11.09
C GLU A 50 -4.23 53.80 11.88
N HIS A 51 -3.89 54.89 11.18
CA HIS A 51 -3.46 56.13 11.83
C HIS A 51 -4.66 56.89 12.42
N GLN A 52 -5.80 56.91 11.74
CA GLN A 52 -7.05 57.46 12.27
C GLN A 52 -7.47 56.74 13.56
N LYS A 53 -7.42 55.40 13.57
CA LYS A 53 -7.69 54.59 14.75
C LYS A 53 -6.71 54.90 15.88
N PHE A 54 -5.41 54.95 15.59
CA PHE A 54 -4.39 55.30 16.59
C PHE A 54 -4.65 56.68 17.23
N LEU A 55 -5.00 57.68 16.41
CA LEU A 55 -5.34 59.02 16.91
C LEU A 55 -6.61 59.01 17.77
N LEU A 56 -7.63 58.23 17.38
CA LEU A 56 -8.88 58.09 18.13
C LEU A 56 -8.66 57.36 19.47
N ASP A 57 -7.93 56.25 19.46
CA ASP A 57 -7.56 55.49 20.66
C ASP A 57 -6.69 56.36 21.60
N GLY A 58 -5.79 57.16 21.04
CA GLY A 58 -4.97 58.13 21.78
C GLY A 58 -5.79 59.27 22.39
N TYR A 59 -6.83 59.75 21.70
CA TYR A 59 -7.76 60.76 22.23
C TYR A 59 -8.62 60.21 23.37
N ALA A 60 -9.08 58.96 23.26
CA ALA A 60 -9.85 58.31 24.32
C ALA A 60 -9.01 58.07 25.59
N ASN A 61 -7.69 57.90 25.47
CA ASN A 61 -6.72 57.73 26.57
C ASN A 61 -7.01 56.54 27.51
N GLU A 62 -7.82 55.58 27.08
CA GLU A 62 -8.18 54.36 27.82
C GLU A 62 -7.20 53.19 27.51
N THR A 63 -5.91 53.43 27.72
CA THR A 63 -4.84 52.48 27.36
C THR A 63 -4.95 51.14 28.08
N SER A 64 -5.46 51.10 29.31
CA SER A 64 -5.68 49.87 30.08
C SER A 64 -6.77 48.99 29.44
N GLN A 65 -7.89 49.58 29.03
CA GLN A 65 -8.98 48.87 28.36
C GLN A 65 -8.55 48.34 27.00
N LEU A 66 -7.76 49.11 26.24
CA LEU A 66 -7.19 48.67 24.97
C LEU A 66 -6.26 47.47 25.16
N GLN A 67 -5.36 47.50 26.16
CA GLN A 67 -4.48 46.39 26.49
C GLN A 67 -5.26 45.13 26.90
N GLU A 68 -6.30 45.28 27.72
CA GLU A 68 -7.16 44.15 28.09
C GLU A 68 -7.87 43.58 26.85
N MET A 69 -8.47 44.42 26.01
CA MET A 69 -9.11 44.00 24.77
C MET A 69 -8.12 43.24 23.87
N THR A 70 -6.91 43.76 23.68
CA THR A 70 -5.86 43.11 22.88
C THR A 70 -5.47 41.75 23.47
N ALA A 71 -5.28 41.65 24.79
CA ALA A 71 -4.97 40.39 25.45
C ALA A 71 -6.11 39.36 25.30
N ARG A 72 -7.36 39.79 25.50
CA ARG A 72 -8.55 38.93 25.31
C ARG A 72 -8.70 38.48 23.87
N TYR A 73 -8.45 39.37 22.91
CA TYR A 73 -8.48 39.05 21.49
C TYR A 73 -7.40 38.02 21.11
N HIS A 74 -6.17 38.19 21.59
CA HIS A 74 -5.11 37.21 21.36
C HIS A 74 -5.44 35.84 21.96
N LEU A 75 -5.94 35.81 23.20
CA LEU A 75 -6.36 34.57 23.85
C LEU A 75 -7.49 33.87 23.08
N TRP A 76 -8.51 34.62 22.65
CA TRP A 76 -9.60 34.10 21.84
C TRP A 76 -9.08 33.52 20.52
N HIS A 77 -8.25 34.28 19.80
CA HIS A 77 -7.71 33.84 18.51
C HIS A 77 -6.79 32.61 18.66
N GLN A 78 -6.01 32.52 19.73
CA GLN A 78 -5.21 31.33 20.04
C GLN A 78 -6.11 30.12 20.34
N SER A 79 -7.15 30.32 21.17
CA SER A 79 -8.12 29.26 21.49
C SER A 79 -8.85 28.74 20.25
N CYS A 80 -9.20 29.63 19.31
CA CYS A 80 -9.80 29.23 18.03
C CYS A 80 -8.84 28.39 17.18
N ARG A 81 -7.55 28.72 17.15
CA ARG A 81 -6.53 27.94 16.44
C ARG A 81 -6.34 26.57 17.07
N ASP A 82 -6.25 26.50 18.39
CA ASP A 82 -6.09 25.24 19.12
C ASP A 82 -7.31 24.35 18.92
N LEU A 83 -8.52 24.92 18.96
CA LEU A 83 -9.76 24.20 18.66
C LEU A 83 -9.75 23.61 17.25
N ALA A 84 -9.42 24.41 16.23
CA ALA A 84 -9.37 23.95 14.84
C ALA A 84 -8.34 22.81 14.66
N HIS A 85 -7.17 22.95 15.28
CA HIS A 85 -6.13 21.93 15.26
C HIS A 85 -6.61 20.62 15.94
N HIS A 86 -7.24 20.71 17.11
CA HIS A 86 -7.77 19.53 17.80
C HIS A 86 -8.93 18.88 17.06
N GLN A 87 -9.80 19.65 16.39
CA GLN A 87 -10.87 19.12 15.55
C GLN A 87 -10.29 18.34 14.37
N GLN A 88 -9.26 18.86 13.70
CA GLN A 88 -8.58 18.15 12.62
C GLN A 88 -7.97 16.83 13.12
N LEU A 89 -7.22 16.87 14.24
CA LEU A 89 -6.65 15.65 14.82
C LEU A 89 -7.72 14.63 15.22
N SER A 90 -8.89 15.09 15.67
CA SER A 90 -10.01 14.20 16.01
C SER A 90 -10.57 13.52 14.77
N GLN A 91 -10.74 14.24 13.67
CA GLN A 91 -11.20 13.66 12.40
C GLN A 91 -10.20 12.63 11.85
N GLU A 92 -8.90 12.95 11.87
CA GLU A 92 -7.84 12.02 11.45
C GLU A 92 -7.84 10.75 12.31
N ARG A 93 -8.03 10.88 13.63
CA ARG A 93 -8.14 9.73 14.53
C ARG A 93 -9.38 8.89 14.27
N ALA A 94 -10.52 9.52 14.00
CA ALA A 94 -11.77 8.83 13.72
C ALA A 94 -11.68 8.02 12.41
N ALA A 95 -11.25 8.64 11.31
CA ALA A 95 -11.05 7.97 10.03
C ALA A 95 -10.07 6.80 10.15
N ARG A 96 -9.03 6.96 10.98
CA ARG A 96 -8.07 5.90 11.23
C ARG A 96 -8.61 4.77 12.10
N ALA A 97 -9.45 5.09 13.09
CA ALA A 97 -10.12 4.07 13.89
C ALA A 97 -11.05 3.23 13.02
N GLU A 98 -11.82 3.86 12.12
CA GLU A 98 -12.68 3.17 11.16
C GLU A 98 -11.88 2.24 10.24
N LEU A 99 -10.75 2.71 9.69
CA LEU A 99 -9.87 1.88 8.86
C LEU A 99 -9.35 0.65 9.63
N LEU A 100 -8.89 0.84 10.87
CA LEU A 100 -8.41 -0.25 11.70
C LEU A 100 -9.53 -1.23 12.07
N GLN A 101 -10.74 -0.73 12.33
CA GLN A 101 -11.92 -1.56 12.60
C GLN A 101 -12.29 -2.40 11.39
N TYR A 102 -12.27 -1.80 10.19
CA TYR A 102 -12.50 -2.49 8.94
C TYR A 102 -11.47 -3.61 8.75
N GLN A 103 -10.17 -3.30 8.86
CA GLN A 103 -9.08 -4.26 8.72
C GLN A 103 -9.15 -5.40 9.75
N LEU A 104 -9.55 -5.10 10.98
CA LEU A 104 -9.69 -6.10 12.04
C LEU A 104 -10.89 -7.01 11.79
N LYS A 105 -12.03 -6.45 11.36
CA LYS A 105 -13.21 -7.24 10.95
C LYS A 105 -12.85 -8.19 9.82
N GLU A 106 -12.18 -7.64 8.81
CA GLU A 106 -11.66 -8.38 7.67
C GLU A 106 -10.73 -9.53 8.10
N LEU A 107 -9.77 -9.28 9.00
CA LEU A 107 -8.87 -10.32 9.54
C LEU A 107 -9.64 -11.40 10.31
N ASN A 108 -10.64 -11.01 11.10
CA ASN A 108 -11.47 -11.93 11.86
C ASN A 108 -12.34 -12.80 10.95
N GLU A 109 -12.83 -12.28 9.82
CA GLU A 109 -13.56 -13.06 8.81
C GLU A 109 -12.63 -14.07 8.12
N PHE A 110 -11.37 -13.70 7.87
CA PHE A 110 -10.39 -14.62 7.28
C PHE A 110 -9.97 -15.74 8.24
N ASN A 111 -9.87 -15.41 9.54
CA ASN A 111 -9.55 -16.31 10.64
C ASN A 111 -8.41 -17.30 10.35
N PRO A 112 -7.20 -16.82 9.99
CA PRO A 112 -6.08 -17.68 9.67
C PRO A 112 -5.67 -18.50 10.89
N GLN A 113 -5.55 -19.81 10.73
CA GLN A 113 -5.09 -20.67 11.81
C GLN A 113 -3.55 -20.75 11.83
N PRO A 114 -2.93 -20.86 13.02
CA PRO A 114 -1.49 -21.08 13.12
C PRO A 114 -1.09 -22.40 12.42
N GLY A 115 -0.10 -22.35 11.53
CA GLY A 115 0.38 -23.54 10.82
C GLY A 115 -0.50 -24.00 9.65
N GLU A 116 -1.64 -23.32 9.39
CA GLU A 116 -2.58 -23.67 8.32
C GLU A 116 -1.90 -23.65 6.95
N PHE A 117 -1.09 -22.62 6.70
CA PHE A 117 -0.53 -22.38 5.38
C PHE A 117 0.61 -23.32 5.03
N GLU A 118 1.39 -23.72 6.02
CA GLU A 118 2.40 -24.77 5.86
C GLU A 118 1.73 -26.09 5.48
N GLN A 119 0.64 -26.45 6.16
CA GLN A 119 -0.14 -27.66 5.85
C GLN A 119 -0.77 -27.59 4.45
N ILE A 120 -1.38 -26.45 4.09
CA ILE A 120 -1.97 -26.22 2.77
C ILE A 120 -0.92 -26.30 1.66
N ASP A 121 0.25 -25.69 1.83
CA ASP A 121 1.32 -25.74 0.83
C ASP A 121 1.86 -27.17 0.64
N GLU A 122 1.98 -27.96 1.72
CA GLU A 122 2.37 -29.37 1.65
C GLU A 122 1.31 -30.24 0.96
N GLU A 123 0.03 -30.06 1.32
CA GLU A 123 -1.10 -30.78 0.72
C GLU A 123 -1.24 -30.43 -0.77
N TYR A 124 -1.17 -29.13 -1.10
CA TYR A 124 -1.24 -28.64 -2.47
C TYR A 124 -0.13 -29.22 -3.35
N LYS A 125 1.13 -29.21 -2.89
CA LYS A 125 2.24 -29.81 -3.66
C LYS A 125 2.00 -31.28 -3.95
N ARG A 126 1.46 -32.02 -2.97
CA ARG A 126 1.17 -33.44 -3.11
C ARG A 126 0.08 -33.68 -4.17
N LEU A 127 -1.03 -32.95 -4.07
CA LEU A 127 -2.16 -33.06 -5.00
C LEU A 127 -1.83 -32.53 -6.40
N ALA A 128 -1.08 -31.44 -6.51
CA ALA A 128 -0.66 -30.87 -7.79
C ALA A 128 0.25 -31.83 -8.57
N ASN A 129 1.20 -32.47 -7.88
CA ASN A 129 2.06 -33.49 -8.48
C ASN A 129 1.24 -34.69 -8.99
N SER A 130 0.28 -35.17 -8.19
CA SER A 130 -0.64 -36.23 -8.62
C SER A 130 -1.50 -35.81 -9.82
N GLY A 131 -1.98 -34.55 -9.85
CA GLY A 131 -2.78 -34.02 -10.96
C GLY A 131 -2.00 -33.91 -12.27
N GLN A 132 -0.71 -33.53 -12.18
CA GLN A 132 0.18 -33.52 -13.33
C GLN A 132 0.45 -34.94 -13.83
N LEU A 133 0.65 -35.90 -12.93
CA LEU A 133 0.80 -37.32 -13.28
C LEU A 133 -0.45 -37.82 -14.02
N LEU A 134 -1.65 -37.57 -13.49
CA LEU A 134 -2.90 -37.99 -14.13
C LEU A 134 -3.07 -37.37 -15.52
N THR A 135 -2.91 -36.04 -15.64
CA THR A 135 -3.05 -35.34 -16.92
C THR A 135 -2.07 -35.89 -17.96
N THR A 136 -0.82 -36.10 -17.56
CA THR A 136 0.22 -36.63 -18.45
C THR A 136 -0.07 -38.07 -18.85
N SER A 137 -0.51 -38.90 -17.91
CA SER A 137 -0.91 -40.29 -18.16
C SER A 137 -2.14 -40.40 -19.05
N GLN A 138 -3.15 -39.54 -18.88
CA GLN A 138 -4.32 -39.48 -19.76
C GLN A 138 -3.95 -39.06 -21.19
N ASN A 139 -3.05 -38.09 -21.34
CA ASN A 139 -2.53 -37.71 -22.66
C ASN A 139 -1.78 -38.87 -23.32
N ALA A 140 -0.97 -39.61 -22.56
CA ALA A 140 -0.29 -40.79 -23.07
C ALA A 140 -1.27 -41.91 -23.46
N LEU A 141 -2.33 -42.14 -22.68
CA LEU A 141 -3.42 -43.07 -23.03
C LEU A 141 -4.15 -42.67 -24.32
N ALA A 142 -4.43 -41.37 -24.51
CA ALA A 142 -5.04 -40.87 -25.73
C ALA A 142 -4.14 -41.13 -26.96
N LEU A 143 -2.82 -40.96 -26.83
CA LEU A 143 -1.87 -41.26 -27.90
C LEU A 143 -1.78 -42.76 -28.21
N MET A 144 -1.87 -43.62 -27.18
CA MET A 144 -1.75 -45.06 -27.37
C MET A 144 -3.04 -45.72 -27.89
N ALA A 145 -4.19 -45.39 -27.29
CA ALA A 145 -5.45 -46.14 -27.49
C ALA A 145 -6.70 -45.25 -27.68
N ASP A 146 -6.87 -44.18 -26.89
CA ASP A 146 -8.17 -43.50 -26.73
C ASP A 146 -8.37 -42.27 -27.64
N GLY A 147 -7.40 -41.93 -28.48
CA GLY A 147 -7.48 -40.80 -29.42
C GLY A 147 -8.41 -41.10 -30.61
N GLU A 148 -9.41 -40.23 -30.85
CA GLU A 148 -10.45 -40.40 -31.88
C GLU A 148 -9.90 -40.32 -33.32
N ASP A 149 -8.95 -39.43 -33.60
CA ASP A 149 -8.45 -39.19 -34.97
C ASP A 149 -7.20 -40.03 -35.33
N ALA A 150 -6.29 -40.22 -34.37
CA ALA A 150 -5.04 -40.94 -34.57
C ALA A 150 -4.50 -41.46 -33.23
N ASN A 151 -4.37 -42.78 -33.11
CA ASN A 151 -3.73 -43.45 -31.98
C ASN A 151 -2.80 -44.56 -32.48
N LEU A 152 -1.83 -44.94 -31.65
CA LEU A 152 -0.81 -45.92 -32.05
C LEU A 152 -1.42 -47.29 -32.39
N GLN A 153 -2.46 -47.72 -31.69
CA GLN A 153 -3.12 -49.00 -31.97
C GLN A 153 -3.78 -49.02 -33.36
N SER A 154 -4.48 -47.96 -33.78
CA SER A 154 -5.12 -47.88 -35.09
C SER A 154 -4.10 -47.74 -36.23
N GLN A 155 -3.00 -47.02 -35.98
CA GLN A 155 -1.88 -46.93 -36.92
C GLN A 155 -1.16 -48.26 -37.09
N LEU A 156 -0.90 -48.99 -35.99
CA LEU A 156 -0.32 -50.34 -36.04
C LEU A 156 -1.23 -51.32 -36.77
N TYR A 157 -2.54 -51.27 -36.53
CA TYR A 157 -3.51 -52.09 -37.24
C TYR A 157 -3.45 -51.85 -38.75
N THR A 158 -3.39 -50.58 -39.17
CA THR A 158 -3.26 -50.20 -40.59
C THR A 158 -1.95 -50.69 -41.19
N ALA A 159 -0.83 -50.52 -40.47
CA ALA A 159 0.48 -51.01 -40.89
C ALA A 159 0.50 -52.54 -41.03
N LYS A 160 -0.11 -53.28 -40.11
CA LYS A 160 -0.25 -54.74 -40.18
C LYS A 160 -1.00 -55.18 -41.44
N GLN A 161 -2.11 -54.52 -41.78
CA GLN A 161 -2.88 -54.83 -42.99
C GLN A 161 -2.03 -54.64 -44.25
N LEU A 162 -1.34 -53.50 -44.38
CA LEU A 162 -0.47 -53.22 -45.52
C LEU A 162 0.69 -54.23 -45.64
N VAL A 163 1.33 -54.59 -44.54
CA VAL A 163 2.42 -55.59 -44.54
C VAL A 163 1.89 -56.98 -44.86
N SER A 164 0.68 -57.33 -44.41
CA SER A 164 0.03 -58.60 -44.75
C SER A 164 -0.25 -58.73 -46.25
N GLU A 165 -0.65 -57.64 -46.92
CA GLU A 165 -0.80 -57.61 -48.38
C GLU A 165 0.54 -57.82 -49.08
N LEU A 166 1.61 -57.20 -48.57
CA LEU A 166 2.97 -57.33 -49.12
C LEU A 166 3.56 -58.74 -48.94
N ILE A 167 3.20 -59.45 -47.86
CA ILE A 167 3.61 -60.86 -47.66
C ILE A 167 3.06 -61.77 -48.77
N GLY A 168 1.88 -61.43 -49.31
CA GLY A 168 1.35 -62.12 -50.49
C GLY A 168 2.23 -61.97 -51.74
N MET A 169 3.11 -60.96 -51.77
CA MET A 169 4.05 -60.69 -52.86
C MET A 169 5.48 -61.19 -52.55
N ASP A 170 5.97 -60.98 -51.34
CA ASP A 170 7.30 -61.45 -50.87
C ASP A 170 7.23 -62.00 -49.44
N SER A 171 7.41 -63.31 -49.31
CA SER A 171 7.35 -64.03 -48.02
C SER A 171 8.48 -63.65 -47.05
N LYS A 172 9.54 -62.98 -47.51
CA LYS A 172 10.62 -62.47 -46.65
C LYS A 172 10.16 -61.42 -45.65
N LEU A 173 8.99 -60.81 -45.88
CA LEU A 173 8.41 -59.79 -44.99
C LEU A 173 7.66 -60.38 -43.78
N SER A 174 7.54 -61.71 -43.68
CA SER A 174 6.91 -62.40 -42.54
C SER A 174 7.44 -61.94 -41.18
N GLY A 175 8.77 -61.86 -41.03
CA GLY A 175 9.37 -61.40 -39.78
C GLY A 175 9.03 -59.95 -39.41
N VAL A 176 8.71 -59.08 -40.39
CA VAL A 176 8.24 -57.71 -40.12
C VAL A 176 6.81 -57.72 -39.58
N LEU A 177 5.94 -58.59 -40.13
CA LEU A 177 4.60 -58.76 -39.60
C LEU A 177 4.64 -59.26 -38.16
N ASP A 178 5.44 -60.29 -37.87
CA ASP A 178 5.59 -60.84 -36.51
C ASP A 178 6.00 -59.74 -35.51
N MET A 179 6.97 -58.89 -35.87
CA MET A 179 7.39 -57.74 -35.05
C MET A 179 6.25 -56.72 -34.82
N LEU A 180 5.41 -56.48 -35.82
CA LEU A 180 4.24 -55.60 -35.68
C LEU A 180 3.13 -56.22 -34.82
N GLU A 181 2.96 -57.54 -34.87
CA GLU A 181 2.01 -58.26 -34.00
C GLU A 181 2.45 -58.15 -32.54
N GLU A 182 3.73 -58.40 -32.27
CA GLU A 182 4.31 -58.27 -30.93
C GLU A 182 4.20 -56.83 -30.41
N ALA A 183 4.53 -55.83 -31.24
CA ALA A 183 4.36 -54.43 -30.88
C ALA A 183 2.89 -54.06 -30.55
N THR A 184 1.92 -54.65 -31.27
CA THR A 184 0.48 -54.43 -31.00
C THR A 184 0.10 -54.92 -29.61
N ILE A 185 0.58 -56.12 -29.23
CA ILE A 185 0.34 -56.69 -27.90
C ILE A 185 0.98 -55.81 -26.83
N GLN A 186 2.24 -55.42 -27.02
CA GLN A 186 2.98 -54.58 -26.07
C GLN A 186 2.31 -53.22 -25.84
N ILE A 187 1.82 -52.56 -26.90
CA ILE A 187 1.10 -51.28 -26.76
C ILE A 187 -0.24 -51.47 -26.05
N ALA A 188 -0.96 -52.56 -26.31
CA ALA A 188 -2.22 -52.86 -25.62
C ALA A 188 -1.99 -53.06 -24.11
N GLU A 189 -1.02 -53.89 -23.74
CA GLU A 189 -0.66 -54.14 -22.33
C GLU A 189 -0.20 -52.86 -21.63
N ALA A 190 0.67 -52.06 -22.26
CA ALA A 190 1.11 -50.79 -21.70
C ALA A 190 -0.04 -49.79 -21.51
N SER A 191 -1.02 -49.79 -22.42
CA SER A 191 -2.21 -48.94 -22.32
C SER A 191 -3.09 -49.37 -21.13
N ASP A 192 -3.32 -50.68 -20.96
CA ASP A 192 -4.13 -51.20 -19.85
C ASP A 192 -3.43 -51.00 -18.50
N GLU A 193 -2.12 -51.18 -18.42
CA GLU A 193 -1.36 -50.94 -17.19
C GLU A 193 -1.38 -49.45 -16.81
N LEU A 194 -1.26 -48.55 -17.79
CA LEU A 194 -1.35 -47.10 -17.58
C LEU A 194 -2.77 -46.68 -17.16
N ARG A 195 -3.81 -47.32 -17.68
CA ARG A 195 -5.21 -47.08 -17.29
C ARG A 195 -5.44 -47.50 -15.84
N HIS A 196 -4.98 -48.69 -15.44
CA HIS A 196 -5.01 -49.13 -14.05
C HIS A 196 -4.20 -48.24 -13.11
N TYR A 197 -3.08 -47.69 -13.57
CA TYR A 197 -2.32 -46.72 -12.80
C TYR A 197 -3.11 -45.42 -12.57
N CYS A 198 -3.78 -44.90 -13.60
CA CYS A 198 -4.67 -43.74 -13.49
C CYS A 198 -5.84 -43.98 -12.53
N ASP A 199 -6.47 -45.15 -12.55
CA ASP A 199 -7.59 -45.48 -11.65
C ASP A 199 -7.17 -45.55 -10.17
N ARG A 200 -5.88 -45.81 -9.91
CA ARG A 200 -5.31 -45.89 -8.56
C ARG A 200 -4.79 -44.55 -8.05
N LEU A 201 -4.66 -43.55 -8.93
CA LEU A 201 -4.32 -42.18 -8.56
C LEU A 201 -5.51 -41.57 -7.82
N ASP A 202 -5.46 -41.62 -6.49
CA ASP A 202 -6.44 -41.00 -5.62
C ASP A 202 -6.29 -39.47 -5.71
N LEU A 203 -7.08 -38.87 -6.59
CA LEU A 203 -7.15 -37.44 -6.81
C LEU A 203 -8.51 -36.96 -6.33
N ASP A 204 -8.45 -35.92 -5.49
CA ASP A 204 -9.62 -35.15 -5.10
C ASP A 204 -9.53 -33.76 -5.76
N PRO A 205 -10.09 -33.58 -6.97
CA PRO A 205 -10.07 -32.31 -7.68
C PRO A 205 -10.79 -31.20 -6.91
N ASN A 206 -11.83 -31.55 -6.16
CA ASN A 206 -12.57 -30.60 -5.34
C ASN A 206 -11.67 -30.07 -4.23
N ARG A 207 -10.91 -30.96 -3.57
CA ARG A 207 -9.95 -30.57 -2.54
C ARG A 207 -8.84 -29.69 -3.08
N LEU A 208 -8.28 -30.02 -4.26
CA LEU A 208 -7.27 -29.18 -4.90
C LEU A 208 -7.81 -27.76 -5.17
N PHE A 209 -9.04 -27.66 -5.70
CA PHE A 209 -9.70 -26.38 -5.94
C PHE A 209 -9.94 -25.58 -4.65
N GLU A 210 -10.37 -26.24 -3.56
CA GLU A 210 -10.51 -25.59 -2.24
C GLU A 210 -9.20 -24.99 -1.75
N LEU A 211 -8.09 -25.73 -1.89
CA LEU A 211 -6.76 -25.27 -1.50
C LEU A 211 -6.33 -24.07 -2.35
N GLU A 212 -6.56 -24.11 -3.66
CA GLU A 212 -6.27 -22.98 -4.56
C GLU A 212 -7.06 -21.72 -4.20
N GLN A 213 -8.35 -21.86 -3.89
CA GLN A 213 -9.17 -20.76 -3.41
C GLN A 213 -8.62 -20.19 -2.10
N ARG A 214 -8.22 -21.05 -1.15
CA ARG A 214 -7.65 -20.62 0.13
C ARG A 214 -6.30 -19.92 -0.03
N ILE A 215 -5.44 -20.40 -0.93
CA ILE A 215 -4.15 -19.79 -1.28
C ILE A 215 -4.36 -18.44 -1.98
N SER A 216 -5.28 -18.35 -2.93
CA SER A 216 -5.63 -17.10 -3.62
C SER A 216 -6.13 -16.04 -2.62
N ASN A 217 -6.96 -16.48 -1.67
CA ASN A 217 -7.41 -15.62 -0.57
C ASN A 217 -6.22 -15.10 0.25
N ARG A 218 -5.25 -15.96 0.63
CA ARG A 218 -4.02 -15.55 1.34
C ARG A 218 -3.28 -14.42 0.63
N PHE A 219 -3.10 -14.49 -0.69
CA PHE A 219 -2.38 -13.46 -1.44
C PHE A 219 -3.09 -12.11 -1.40
N ARG A 220 -4.42 -12.11 -1.59
CA ARG A 220 -5.26 -10.91 -1.44
C ARG A 220 -5.13 -10.30 -0.03
N TRP A 221 -5.12 -11.15 1.00
CA TRP A 221 -4.93 -10.73 2.38
C TRP A 221 -3.54 -10.17 2.67
N HIS A 222 -2.48 -10.79 2.14
CA HIS A 222 -1.11 -10.31 2.35
C HIS A 222 -0.90 -8.90 1.80
N VAL A 223 -1.49 -8.57 0.65
CA VAL A 223 -1.43 -7.21 0.07
C VAL A 223 -2.17 -6.18 0.96
N ASN A 224 -3.35 -6.53 1.47
CA ASN A 224 -4.12 -5.68 2.37
C ASN A 224 -3.46 -5.51 3.75
N ILE A 225 -2.91 -6.57 4.32
CA ILE A 225 -2.25 -6.53 5.64
C ILE A 225 -0.88 -5.85 5.55
N THR A 226 -0.11 -6.04 4.48
CA THR A 226 1.19 -5.38 4.33
C THR A 226 1.02 -3.87 4.11
N SER A 227 -0.01 -3.45 3.39
CA SER A 227 -0.36 -2.03 3.28
C SER A 227 -0.82 -1.46 4.63
N ALA A 228 -1.61 -2.22 5.41
CA ALA A 228 -2.03 -1.88 6.77
C ALA A 228 -0.86 -1.77 7.77
N LEU A 229 0.03 -2.77 7.80
CA LEU A 229 1.19 -2.85 8.69
C LEU A 229 2.26 -1.82 8.34
N ARG A 230 2.49 -1.53 7.05
CA ARG A 230 3.40 -0.45 6.63
C ARG A 230 2.87 0.91 7.07
N HIS A 231 1.54 1.08 7.05
CA HIS A 231 0.89 2.24 7.66
C HIS A 231 1.16 2.25 9.17
N CYS A 232 0.94 1.12 9.87
CA CYS A 232 1.07 0.96 11.33
C CYS A 232 2.51 1.11 11.87
N HIS A 233 3.53 0.60 11.18
CA HIS A 233 4.94 0.69 11.60
C HIS A 233 5.50 2.13 11.55
N SER A 234 4.93 3.00 10.71
CA SER A 234 5.23 4.43 10.74
C SER A 234 4.82 5.10 12.07
N ILE A 235 3.88 4.49 12.80
CA ILE A 235 3.32 5.02 14.06
C ILE A 235 4.11 4.56 15.27
N THR A 236 4.54 3.31 15.35
CA THR A 236 5.33 2.83 16.49
C THR A 236 6.67 3.56 16.59
N SER A 237 7.31 3.86 15.45
CA SER A 237 8.53 4.69 15.40
C SER A 237 8.30 6.13 15.88
N ARG A 238 7.10 6.70 15.67
CA ARG A 238 6.74 8.07 16.09
C ARG A 238 6.30 8.15 17.56
N TYR A 239 5.63 7.11 18.07
CA TYR A 239 5.19 7.04 19.47
C TYR A 239 6.33 6.70 20.44
N TRP A 240 7.32 5.89 20.02
CA TRP A 240 8.49 5.59 20.86
C TRP A 240 9.51 6.73 20.98
N LYS A 241 9.53 7.69 20.03
CA LYS A 241 10.35 8.91 20.17
C LYS A 241 9.79 9.95 21.15
N ASN A 242 8.48 9.92 21.42
CA ASN A 242 7.81 10.89 22.31
C ASN A 242 7.59 10.37 23.75
N SER A 243 7.85 9.09 24.02
CA SER A 243 7.57 8.46 25.32
C SER A 243 8.77 8.39 26.28
N SER A 244 9.94 8.89 25.89
CA SER A 244 11.15 8.93 26.75
C SER A 244 11.10 9.91 27.93
N ASN A 245 9.96 10.57 28.21
CA ASN A 245 9.86 11.63 29.23
C ASN A 245 8.84 11.37 30.35
N TRP A 246 8.27 10.16 30.48
CA TRP A 246 7.37 9.84 31.60
C TRP A 246 7.98 8.76 32.51
N THR A 247 8.70 9.20 33.54
CA THR A 247 9.10 8.36 34.67
C THR A 247 7.92 8.20 35.63
N ILE A 248 7.31 7.01 35.66
CA ILE A 248 6.26 6.68 36.64
C ILE A 248 6.91 5.92 37.81
N ARG A 249 6.83 6.52 39.01
CA ARG A 249 7.24 5.93 40.30
C ARG A 249 6.37 4.70 40.64
N PRO A 250 6.93 3.64 41.25
CA PRO A 250 6.15 2.47 41.65
C PRO A 250 5.47 2.69 43.01
N THR A 251 4.15 2.50 43.10
CA THR A 251 3.43 2.39 44.36
C THR A 251 3.20 0.93 44.74
N HIS A 252 3.41 0.66 46.02
CA HIS A 252 3.55 -0.65 46.65
C HIS A 252 2.27 -1.51 46.71
N LYS A 253 2.48 -2.82 46.52
CA LYS A 253 1.78 -3.98 47.09
C LYS A 253 0.94 -3.69 48.35
N LYS A 254 -0.27 -4.26 48.41
CA LYS A 254 -0.67 -5.19 49.50
C LYS A 254 -1.85 -6.10 49.11
N ARG A 255 -1.62 -7.41 49.30
CA ARG A 255 -2.57 -8.53 49.31
C ARG A 255 -3.40 -8.53 50.60
N SER A 256 -4.66 -8.96 50.51
CA SER A 256 -5.41 -9.75 51.51
C SER A 256 -6.77 -10.11 50.90
N ARG A 257 -7.01 -11.34 50.43
CA ARG A 257 -7.54 -12.51 51.18
C ARG A 257 -8.81 -12.12 51.95
N TRP A 258 -9.96 -12.73 51.63
CA TRP A 258 -10.83 -13.54 52.51
C TRP A 258 -12.11 -13.96 51.75
N ARG A 259 -12.40 -15.26 51.86
CA ARG A 259 -13.65 -16.05 51.73
C ARG A 259 -14.76 -15.61 50.77
#